data_AF-A0A9E5N9N7-F1
#
_entry.id   AF-A0A9E5N9N7-F1
#
_cell.length_a   1.000
_cell.length_b   1.000
_cell.length_c   1.000
_cell.angle_alpha   90.00
_cell.angle_beta   90.00
_cell.angle_gamma   90.00
#
_symmetry.space_group_name_H-M   'P 1'
#
loop_
_entity.id
_entity.type
_entity.pdbx_description
1 polymer ?
#
loop_
_entity_poly.entity_id
_entity_poly.type
_entity_poly.pdbx_seq_one_letter_code
_entity_poly.pdbx_strand_id
1 'polypeptide(L)'
;AVSADFLVCYRHSPVDFAGEDGYGLEDTLKFAPELEKAGLNVIDISPSTVPESGPHVNMAAAAKEVTRVPVIAVGGMNNPKVAEDTLSEDKAHLVAVGRGLIADAQWSNKVREGREAEIIECIECNEKCYGNLGQGIPISCTQNPRSGFEFEE
;
A
#
# COMPACT_ATOMS: atom_id res chain seq x y z
N ALA A 1 22.90 -15.31 0.36
CA ALA A 1 22.40 -14.30 -0.61
C ALA A 1 21.52 -15.00 -1.64
N VAL A 2 20.51 -14.32 -2.17
CA VAL A 2 19.60 -14.82 -3.23
C VAL A 2 20.24 -14.68 -4.62
N SER A 3 19.64 -15.28 -5.65
CA SER A 3 20.13 -15.16 -7.04
C SER A 3 19.85 -13.77 -7.65
N ALA A 4 20.51 -13.45 -8.76
CA ALA A 4 20.33 -12.17 -9.46
C ALA A 4 18.91 -11.97 -10.03
N ASP A 5 18.20 -13.06 -10.34
CA ASP A 5 16.83 -13.03 -10.84
C ASP A 5 15.79 -12.92 -9.71
N PHE A 6 16.22 -12.94 -8.44
CA PHE A 6 15.33 -12.84 -7.31
C PHE A 6 14.95 -11.38 -7.06
N LEU A 7 13.67 -11.06 -7.22
CA LEU A 7 13.17 -9.71 -6.98
C LEU A 7 13.26 -9.34 -5.49
N VAL A 8 13.92 -8.22 -5.21
CA VAL A 8 13.97 -7.59 -3.89
C VAL A 8 13.06 -6.38 -3.89
N CYS A 9 12.01 -6.46 -3.09
CA CYS A 9 11.12 -5.34 -2.79
C CYS A 9 11.39 -4.84 -1.37
N TYR A 10 11.39 -3.53 -1.17
CA TYR A 10 11.59 -2.92 0.14
C TYR A 10 10.45 -1.97 0.45
N ARG A 11 9.75 -2.24 1.56
CA ARG A 11 8.68 -1.40 2.07
C ARG A 11 9.25 -0.44 3.09
N HIS A 12 9.17 0.84 2.79
CA HIS A 12 9.82 1.92 3.52
C HIS A 12 8.78 2.88 4.09
N SER A 13 8.92 3.24 5.36
CA SER A 13 8.19 4.37 5.93
C SER A 13 8.94 5.64 5.54
N PRO A 14 8.40 6.53 4.69
CA PRO A 14 9.14 7.69 4.20
C PRO A 14 9.38 8.78 5.26
N VAL A 15 8.67 8.72 6.38
CA VAL A 15 8.77 9.65 7.50
C VAL A 15 8.61 8.87 8.79
N ASP A 16 9.49 9.10 9.76
CA ASP A 16 9.31 8.62 11.12
C ASP A 16 8.66 9.72 11.97
N PHE A 17 7.58 9.37 12.68
CA PHE A 17 6.82 10.29 13.52
C PHE A 17 7.31 10.30 14.97
N ALA A 18 8.51 9.80 15.25
CA ALA A 18 9.17 9.80 16.56
C ALA A 18 9.61 11.21 17.06
N GLY A 19 8.89 12.28 16.69
CA GLY A 19 9.21 13.65 17.10
C GLY A 19 10.42 14.25 16.36
N GLU A 20 11.13 15.18 16.99
CA GLU A 20 12.28 15.91 16.40
C GLU A 20 13.47 15.00 16.06
N ASP A 21 13.54 13.81 16.64
CA ASP A 21 14.62 12.83 16.42
C ASP A 21 14.31 11.82 15.29
N GLY A 22 13.10 11.88 14.71
CA GLY A 22 12.70 11.05 13.58
C GLY A 22 13.31 11.51 12.26
N TYR A 23 13.53 10.58 11.32
CA TYR A 23 13.98 10.95 9.98
C TYR A 23 12.82 11.45 9.11
N GLY A 24 13.13 12.37 8.20
CA GLY A 24 12.15 13.01 7.33
C GLY A 24 12.09 12.41 5.92
N LEU A 25 11.18 12.95 5.12
CA LEU A 25 11.11 12.62 3.68
C LEU A 25 12.45 12.93 2.99
N GLU A 26 13.16 13.99 3.39
CA GLU A 26 14.46 14.33 2.82
C GLU A 26 15.51 13.23 2.99
N ASP A 27 15.48 12.48 4.08
CA ASP A 27 16.41 11.37 4.32
C ASP A 27 16.01 10.16 3.49
N THR A 28 14.70 9.90 3.38
CA THR A 28 14.15 8.91 2.45
C THR A 28 14.58 9.17 1.01
N LEU A 29 14.55 10.42 0.55
CA LEU A 29 14.95 10.78 -0.81
C LEU A 29 16.45 10.63 -1.06
N LYS A 30 17.29 10.70 -0.01
CA LYS A 30 18.71 10.34 -0.08
C LYS A 30 18.92 8.82 -0.04
N PHE A 31 18.06 8.10 0.68
CA PHE A 31 18.19 6.67 0.91
C PHE A 31 17.72 5.80 -0.27
N ALA A 32 16.63 6.17 -0.94
CA ALA A 32 16.09 5.40 -2.06
C ALA A 32 17.11 5.16 -3.20
N PRO A 33 17.91 6.15 -3.64
CA PRO A 33 18.98 5.92 -4.62
C PRO A 33 20.09 4.98 -4.12
N GLU A 34 20.40 4.97 -2.83
CA GLU A 34 21.38 4.05 -2.26
C GLU A 34 20.85 2.60 -2.22
N LEU A 35 19.56 2.42 -1.95
CA LEU A 35 18.90 1.12 -2.08
C LEU A 35 18.91 0.61 -3.52
N GLU A 36 18.64 1.48 -4.50
CA GLU A 36 18.75 1.14 -5.93
C GLU A 36 20.17 0.66 -6.27
N LYS A 37 21.22 1.38 -5.84
CA LYS A 37 22.62 0.97 -6.03
C LYS A 37 22.95 -0.36 -5.35
N ALA A 38 22.30 -0.66 -4.23
CA ALA A 38 22.43 -1.93 -3.52
C ALA A 38 21.68 -3.10 -4.20
N GLY A 39 20.96 -2.84 -5.29
CA GLY A 39 20.26 -3.86 -6.08
C GLY A 39 18.77 -3.99 -5.78
N LEU A 40 18.12 -2.96 -5.21
CA LEU A 40 16.68 -2.95 -5.03
C LEU A 40 15.94 -3.01 -6.38
N ASN A 41 14.86 -3.80 -6.48
CA ASN A 41 14.06 -3.89 -7.71
C ASN A 41 12.77 -3.07 -7.66
N VAL A 42 12.17 -2.90 -6.47
CA VAL A 42 10.93 -2.14 -6.28
C VAL A 42 10.94 -1.52 -4.88
N ILE A 43 10.47 -0.28 -4.75
CA ILE A 43 10.26 0.38 -3.44
C ILE A 43 8.78 0.64 -3.20
N ASP A 44 8.29 0.27 -2.03
CA ASP A 44 6.95 0.61 -1.54
C ASP A 44 7.08 1.76 -0.53
N ILE A 45 6.45 2.89 -0.84
CA ILE A 45 6.44 4.07 0.02
C ILE A 45 5.17 4.04 0.87
N SER A 46 5.31 3.53 2.10
CA SER A 46 4.23 3.24 3.03
C SER A 46 4.40 3.98 4.35
N PRO A 47 3.83 5.19 4.49
CA PRO A 47 3.91 5.99 5.72
C PRO A 47 3.02 5.43 6.83
N SER A 48 3.40 4.27 7.35
CA SER A 48 2.68 3.49 8.35
C SER A 48 2.57 4.20 9.72
N THR A 49 3.34 5.27 9.89
CA THR A 49 3.46 6.10 11.09
C THR A 49 2.69 7.42 10.98
N VAL A 50 2.16 7.78 9.79
CA VAL A 50 1.31 8.96 9.62
C VAL A 50 -0.06 8.70 10.25
N PRO A 51 -0.55 9.55 11.18
CA PRO A 51 -1.85 9.36 11.81
C PRO A 51 -3.02 9.73 10.89
N GLU A 52 -2.79 10.56 9.88
CA GLU A 52 -3.81 10.96 8.90
C GLU A 52 -4.14 9.80 7.96
N SER A 53 -5.44 9.51 7.81
CA SER A 53 -5.91 8.57 6.79
C SER A 53 -6.04 9.27 5.45
N GLY A 54 -5.69 8.59 4.36
CA GLY A 54 -5.88 9.10 3.01
C GLY A 54 -4.77 8.67 2.05
N PRO A 55 -4.83 9.14 0.79
CA PRO A 55 -3.78 8.89 -0.19
C PRO A 55 -2.50 9.64 0.16
N HIS A 56 -1.41 8.91 0.43
CA HIS A 56 -0.09 9.50 0.69
C HIS A 56 0.76 9.59 -0.58
N VAL A 57 0.10 9.83 -1.70
CA VAL A 57 0.64 9.67 -3.04
C VAL A 57 1.79 10.64 -3.32
N ASN A 58 1.78 11.82 -2.71
CA ASN A 58 2.85 12.82 -2.91
C ASN A 58 4.21 12.33 -2.41
N MET A 59 4.25 11.48 -1.37
CA MET A 59 5.51 10.90 -0.89
C MET A 59 6.06 9.87 -1.88
N ALA A 60 5.17 9.06 -2.48
CA ALA A 60 5.54 8.13 -3.54
C ALA A 60 6.02 8.87 -4.80
N ALA A 61 5.33 9.95 -5.19
CA ALA A 61 5.73 10.80 -6.30
C ALA A 61 7.13 11.41 -6.07
N ALA A 62 7.39 11.93 -4.87
CA ALA A 62 8.71 12.47 -4.53
C ALA A 62 9.81 11.40 -4.61
N ALA A 63 9.54 10.16 -4.15
CA ALA A 63 10.49 9.07 -4.28
C ALA A 63 10.74 8.69 -5.76
N LYS A 64 9.70 8.70 -6.60
CA LYS A 64 9.78 8.41 -8.03
C LYS A 64 10.68 9.39 -8.80
N GLU A 65 10.77 10.64 -8.35
CA GLU A 65 11.67 11.64 -8.95
C GLU A 65 13.17 11.34 -8.71
N VAL A 66 13.51 10.56 -7.69
CA VAL A 66 14.90 10.31 -7.29
C VAL A 66 15.41 8.90 -7.56
N THR A 67 14.54 7.94 -7.89
CA THR A 67 14.93 6.55 -8.18
C THR A 67 14.37 6.07 -9.52
N ARG A 68 15.06 5.12 -10.15
CA ARG A 68 14.62 4.48 -11.40
C ARG A 68 13.86 3.18 -11.18
N VAL A 69 13.85 2.65 -9.97
CA VAL A 69 13.09 1.43 -9.67
C VAL A 69 11.59 1.76 -9.61
N PRO A 70 10.70 0.83 -9.99
CA PRO A 70 9.27 1.00 -9.77
C PRO A 70 8.94 1.39 -8.33
N VAL A 71 7.97 2.30 -8.18
CA VAL A 71 7.51 2.84 -6.89
C VAL A 71 6.05 2.46 -6.70
N ILE A 72 5.75 1.90 -5.53
CA ILE A 72 4.38 1.56 -5.10
C ILE A 72 3.86 2.66 -4.16
N ALA A 73 2.67 3.19 -4.47
CA ALA A 73 1.93 4.10 -3.58
C ALA A 73 0.83 3.37 -2.78
N VAL A 74 0.51 3.90 -1.61
CA VAL A 74 -0.53 3.38 -0.71
C VAL A 74 -1.44 4.49 -0.18
N GLY A 75 -2.47 4.08 0.56
CA GLY A 75 -3.42 4.98 1.22
C GLY A 75 -4.67 5.20 0.39
N GLY A 76 -5.82 4.71 0.87
CA GLY A 76 -7.11 4.86 0.18
C GLY A 76 -7.23 4.14 -1.18
N MET A 77 -6.26 3.30 -1.56
CA MET A 77 -6.23 2.62 -2.88
C MET A 77 -7.37 1.61 -3.11
N ASN A 78 -8.18 1.34 -2.09
CA ASN A 78 -9.43 0.58 -2.24
C ASN A 78 -10.51 1.34 -3.02
N ASN A 79 -10.37 2.66 -3.19
CA ASN A 79 -11.19 3.43 -4.11
C ASN A 79 -10.59 3.34 -5.54
N PRO A 80 -11.28 2.73 -6.51
CA PRO A 80 -10.76 2.56 -7.88
C PRO A 80 -10.36 3.88 -8.54
N LYS A 81 -11.13 4.96 -8.30
CA LYS A 81 -10.80 6.28 -8.84
C LYS A 81 -9.49 6.82 -8.26
N VAL A 82 -9.25 6.68 -6.96
CA VAL A 82 -7.99 7.14 -6.34
C VAL A 82 -6.80 6.35 -6.87
N ALA A 83 -6.96 5.04 -7.04
CA ALA A 83 -5.94 4.18 -7.64
C ALA A 83 -5.64 4.58 -9.09
N GLU A 84 -6.67 4.77 -9.92
CA GLU A 84 -6.53 5.18 -11.33
C GLU A 84 -5.94 6.58 -11.46
N ASP A 85 -6.44 7.57 -10.70
CA ASP A 85 -5.89 8.93 -10.70
C ASP A 85 -4.40 8.92 -10.30
N THR A 86 -4.00 8.08 -9.33
CA THR A 86 -2.59 7.94 -8.92
C THR A 86 -1.68 7.45 -10.05
N LEU A 87 -2.15 6.47 -10.82
CA LEU A 87 -1.38 5.89 -11.94
C LEU A 87 -1.39 6.79 -13.17
N SER A 88 -2.56 7.31 -13.55
CA SER A 88 -2.74 8.15 -14.74
C SER A 88 -2.08 9.53 -14.62
N GLU A 89 -1.95 10.05 -13.39
CA GLU A 89 -1.18 11.27 -13.10
C GLU A 89 0.33 11.00 -12.91
N ASP A 90 0.80 9.78 -13.20
CA ASP A 90 2.22 9.37 -13.14
C ASP A 90 2.87 9.56 -11.76
N LYS A 91 2.07 9.52 -10.69
CA LYS A 91 2.55 9.71 -9.32
C LYS A 91 3.19 8.45 -8.73
N ALA A 92 2.89 7.29 -9.28
CA ALA A 92 3.52 6.01 -8.93
C ALA A 92 3.46 5.04 -10.11
N HIS A 93 4.31 4.02 -10.10
CA HIS A 93 4.29 2.96 -11.11
C HIS A 93 3.26 1.87 -10.77
N LEU A 94 2.96 1.72 -9.48
CA LEU A 94 2.07 0.71 -8.92
C LEU A 94 1.30 1.30 -7.73
N VAL A 95 0.16 0.72 -7.42
CA VAL A 95 -0.60 1.00 -6.19
C VAL A 95 -0.80 -0.28 -5.40
N ALA A 96 -0.76 -0.20 -4.07
CA ALA A 96 -1.02 -1.33 -3.19
C ALA A 96 -2.40 -1.22 -2.55
N VAL A 97 -3.27 -2.20 -2.85
CA VAL A 97 -4.61 -2.32 -2.29
C VAL A 97 -4.58 -3.30 -1.13
N GLY A 98 -4.64 -2.80 0.10
CA GLY A 98 -4.69 -3.62 1.32
C GLY A 98 -6.12 -4.01 1.70
N ARG A 99 -6.77 -3.18 2.51
CA ARG A 99 -8.12 -3.45 3.05
C ARG A 99 -9.19 -3.67 1.98
N GLY A 100 -9.02 -3.10 0.78
CA GLY A 100 -9.90 -3.35 -0.36
C GLY A 100 -9.96 -4.83 -0.76
N LEU A 101 -8.81 -5.53 -0.76
CA LEU A 101 -8.74 -6.97 -1.05
C LEU A 101 -9.24 -7.84 0.12
N ILE A 102 -9.15 -7.34 1.36
CA ILE A 102 -9.76 -8.00 2.52
C ILE A 102 -11.29 -7.93 2.43
N ALA A 103 -11.84 -6.77 2.03
CA ALA A 103 -13.27 -6.63 1.80
C ALA A 103 -13.76 -7.41 0.58
N ASP A 104 -13.02 -7.34 -0.53
CA ASP A 104 -13.41 -7.98 -1.79
C ASP A 104 -12.21 -8.60 -2.51
N ALA A 105 -12.08 -9.92 -2.44
CA ALA A 105 -11.02 -10.65 -3.14
C ALA A 105 -11.12 -10.52 -4.68
N GLN A 106 -12.27 -10.12 -5.22
CA GLN A 106 -12.47 -9.87 -6.65
C GLN A 106 -12.29 -8.40 -7.05
N TRP A 107 -11.88 -7.52 -6.12
CA TRP A 107 -11.71 -6.08 -6.37
C TRP A 107 -10.98 -5.80 -7.69
N SER A 108 -9.80 -6.37 -7.89
CA SER A 108 -8.99 -6.11 -9.09
C SER A 108 -9.65 -6.61 -10.38
N ASN A 109 -10.32 -7.76 -10.34
CA ASN A 109 -11.06 -8.29 -11.49
C ASN A 109 -12.25 -7.40 -11.82
N LYS A 110 -13.01 -6.97 -10.81
CA LYS A 110 -14.17 -6.08 -10.97
C LYS A 110 -13.78 -4.73 -11.55
N VAL A 111 -12.70 -4.12 -11.05
CA VAL A 111 -12.17 -2.86 -11.62
C VAL A 111 -11.80 -3.06 -13.08
N ARG A 112 -11.01 -4.10 -13.41
CA ARG A 112 -10.63 -4.41 -14.79
C ARG A 112 -11.84 -4.61 -15.73
N GLU A 113 -12.92 -5.18 -15.22
CA GLU A 113 -14.13 -5.49 -15.99
C GLU A 113 -15.17 -4.37 -15.98
N GLY A 114 -14.89 -3.23 -15.34
CA GLY A 114 -15.86 -2.11 -15.22
C GLY A 114 -17.04 -2.42 -14.30
N ARG A 115 -16.93 -3.42 -13.43
CA ARG A 115 -17.95 -3.85 -12.46
C ARG A 115 -17.73 -3.24 -11.07
N GLU A 116 -17.31 -1.98 -11.03
CA GLU A 116 -16.98 -1.29 -9.78
C GLU A 116 -18.18 -1.18 -8.83
N ALA A 117 -19.40 -1.06 -9.37
CA ALA A 117 -20.64 -1.05 -8.59
C ALA A 117 -20.92 -2.36 -7.82
N GLU A 118 -20.24 -3.46 -8.17
CA GLU A 118 -20.36 -4.75 -7.49
C GLU A 118 -19.28 -4.95 -6.41
N ILE A 119 -18.37 -3.98 -6.22
CA ILE A 119 -17.31 -4.08 -5.22
C ILE A 119 -17.91 -4.05 -3.81
N ILE A 120 -17.49 -4.99 -2.96
CA ILE A 120 -17.74 -4.90 -1.52
C ILE A 120 -16.82 -3.81 -0.97
N GLU A 121 -17.36 -2.61 -0.81
CA GLU A 121 -16.59 -1.43 -0.44
C GLU A 121 -15.96 -1.58 0.96
N CYS A 122 -14.67 -1.29 1.07
CA CYS A 122 -14.04 -1.11 2.38
C CYS A 122 -14.43 0.25 2.95
N ILE A 123 -15.21 0.24 4.05
CA ILE A 123 -15.62 1.45 4.78
C ILE A 123 -14.59 1.95 5.79
N GLU A 124 -13.35 1.46 5.71
CA GLU A 124 -12.22 1.88 6.55
C GLU A 124 -12.42 1.76 8.08
N CYS A 125 -13.37 0.96 8.55
CA CYS A 125 -13.76 0.87 9.96
C CYS A 125 -12.68 0.30 10.91
N ASN A 126 -11.68 -0.41 10.41
CA ASN A 126 -10.62 -1.07 11.18
C ASN A 126 -11.06 -2.11 12.22
N GLU A 127 -12.35 -2.37 12.43
CA GLU A 127 -12.87 -3.28 13.47
C GLU A 127 -12.31 -4.71 13.40
N LYS A 128 -12.57 -5.42 12.29
CA LYS A 128 -12.21 -6.84 12.15
C LYS A 128 -10.89 -7.09 11.44
N CYS A 129 -10.33 -6.08 10.79
CA CYS A 129 -9.02 -6.21 10.16
C CYS A 129 -7.92 -5.83 11.15
N TYR A 130 -7.63 -4.54 11.29
CA TYR A 130 -6.60 -4.07 12.21
C TYR A 130 -6.95 -4.32 13.68
N GLY A 131 -8.22 -4.21 14.07
CA GLY A 131 -8.67 -4.43 15.44
C GLY A 131 -8.46 -5.88 15.89
N ASN A 132 -8.83 -6.87 15.06
CA ASN A 132 -8.50 -8.27 15.34
C ASN A 132 -6.99 -8.50 15.40
N LEU A 133 -6.23 -7.95 14.44
CA LEU A 133 -4.78 -8.09 14.42
C LEU A 133 -4.14 -7.59 15.72
N GLY A 134 -4.57 -6.42 16.23
CA GLY A 134 -4.09 -5.86 17.49
C GLY A 134 -4.44 -6.70 18.73
N GLN A 135 -5.41 -7.59 18.62
CA GLN A 135 -5.83 -8.51 19.69
C GLN A 135 -5.30 -9.94 19.49
N GLY A 136 -4.53 -10.20 18.42
CA GLY A 136 -4.08 -11.55 18.08
C GLY A 136 -5.20 -12.48 17.59
N ILE A 137 -6.33 -11.92 17.17
CA ILE A 137 -7.46 -12.64 16.58
C ILE A 137 -7.23 -12.70 15.05
N PRO A 138 -7.62 -13.80 14.36
CA PRO A 138 -7.55 -13.86 12.90
C PRO A 138 -8.25 -12.68 12.22
N ILE A 139 -7.60 -12.12 11.20
CA ILE A 139 -8.13 -11.01 10.39
C ILE A 139 -9.42 -11.45 9.69
N SER A 140 -10.42 -10.57 9.70
CA SER A 140 -11.66 -10.71 8.95
C SER A 140 -12.17 -9.34 8.47
N CYS A 141 -13.37 -9.27 7.92
CA CYS A 141 -13.98 -8.02 7.44
C CYS A 141 -15.39 -7.82 7.99
N THR A 142 -15.73 -6.58 8.34
CA THR A 142 -17.09 -6.19 8.75
C THR A 142 -18.07 -6.24 7.58
N GLN A 143 -17.62 -5.90 6.37
CA GLN A 143 -18.45 -5.87 5.16
C GLN A 143 -18.54 -7.24 4.47
N ASN A 144 -17.53 -8.09 4.66
CA ASN A 144 -17.47 -9.42 4.06
C ASN A 144 -17.22 -10.50 5.12
N PRO A 145 -18.27 -11.18 5.61
CA PRO A 145 -18.13 -12.21 6.65
C PRO A 145 -17.38 -13.45 6.18
N ARG A 146 -17.17 -13.66 4.87
CA ARG A 146 -16.34 -14.77 4.35
C ARG A 146 -14.84 -14.51 4.45
N SER A 147 -14.41 -13.26 4.61
CA SER A 147 -13.00 -12.91 4.72
C SER A 147 -12.40 -13.52 6.00
N GLY A 148 -11.33 -14.31 5.84
CA GLY A 148 -10.72 -15.09 6.92
C GLY A 148 -11.37 -16.46 7.18
N PHE A 149 -12.45 -16.80 6.47
CA PHE A 149 -13.20 -18.05 6.59
C PHE A 149 -13.41 -18.71 5.22
N GLU A 150 -12.49 -18.52 4.28
CA GLU A 150 -12.63 -18.92 2.88
C GLU A 150 -12.77 -20.44 2.70
N PHE A 151 -12.28 -21.21 3.67
CA PHE A 151 -12.27 -22.68 3.67
C PHE A 151 -13.36 -23.29 4.57
N GLU A 152 -14.18 -22.48 5.23
CA GLU A 152 -15.30 -22.96 6.04
C GLU A 152 -16.56 -23.08 5.16
N GLU A 153 -17.32 -24.16 5.37
CA GLU A 153 -18.55 -24.50 4.62
C GLU A 153 -19.79 -23.79 5.17
#